data_AF-W9XB84-F1
#
_entry.id   AF-W9XB84-F1
#
_cell.length_a   1.000
_cell.length_b   1.000
_cell.length_c   1.000
_cell.angle_alpha   90.00
_cell.angle_beta   90.00
_cell.angle_gamma   90.00
#
_symmetry.space_group_name_H-M   'P 1'
#
loop_
_entity.id
_entity.type
_entity.pdbx_description
1 polymer ?
#
loop_
_entity_poly.entity_id
_entity_poly.type
_entity_poly.pdbx_seq_one_letter_code
_entity_poly.pdbx_strand_id
1 'polypeptide(L)'
;MNLASTPFTLNQHPLQTTFDHDKAVTLAVGPHLESRNLETASPKTSLLAQCLPIISQEGYHAPSLEQYRDTVNVQVNQDLQDIQNRFTASIDDLTIKFEGHFRSLTNVEEPLQRPFIAETLNVQVKPIPENAEGHQGVQEVLLRNQIEGFRKLRGENERALCRLWEEWEDVQFELIGLAAEVFGQESMTFAQTRDEDMKPGQKEKLQKVLERVPGSHGQMYNLRESLEGDLQRFEASMNQISSRTKKTMTEMQQQYTIQKNKLFKGLHQHIEMLAAL
;
A
#
# COMPACT_ATOMS: atom_id res chain seq x y z
N MET A 1 14.52 -19.99 57.66
CA MET A 1 13.13 -19.90 57.15
C MET A 1 13.25 -19.74 55.63
N ASN A 2 13.47 -20.82 54.87
CA ASN A 2 12.52 -21.81 54.37
C ASN A 2 11.21 -21.25 53.76
N LEU A 3 11.22 -21.30 52.41
CA LEU A 3 10.15 -21.70 51.48
C LEU A 3 8.92 -20.79 51.33
N ALA A 4 8.74 -20.25 50.13
CA ALA A 4 7.69 -20.73 49.21
C ALA A 4 7.84 -20.08 47.83
N SER A 5 8.30 -20.88 46.86
CA SER A 5 8.06 -20.67 45.43
C SER A 5 6.66 -21.17 45.10
N THR A 6 5.91 -20.41 44.30
CA THR A 6 4.76 -20.93 43.55
C THR A 6 4.85 -20.47 42.08
N PRO A 7 4.63 -21.38 41.11
CA PRO A 7 4.74 -21.10 39.69
C PRO A 7 3.40 -20.61 39.12
N PHE A 8 3.44 -19.61 38.23
CA PHE A 8 2.27 -19.19 37.48
C PHE A 8 2.19 -19.95 36.15
N THR A 9 1.05 -20.58 35.93
CA THR A 9 0.73 -21.51 34.85
C THR A 9 0.47 -20.77 33.54
N LEU A 10 1.14 -21.23 32.48
CA LEU A 10 0.94 -20.83 31.09
C LEU A 10 -0.36 -21.48 30.57
N ASN A 11 -1.39 -20.68 30.31
CA ASN A 11 -2.64 -21.17 29.72
C ASN A 11 -2.64 -20.85 28.22
N GLN A 12 -2.33 -21.85 27.39
CA GLN A 12 -2.48 -21.78 25.94
C GLN A 12 -3.88 -22.26 25.58
N HIS A 13 -4.71 -21.35 25.04
CA HIS A 13 -5.91 -21.72 24.30
C HIS A 13 -5.73 -21.33 22.83
N PRO A 14 -5.84 -22.28 21.88
CA PRO A 14 -6.01 -21.99 20.47
C PRO A 14 -7.51 -21.88 20.17
N LEU A 15 -7.98 -20.72 19.72
CA LEU A 15 -9.31 -20.59 19.14
C LEU A 15 -9.22 -20.50 17.61
N GLN A 16 -9.89 -21.49 17.02
CA GLN A 16 -10.13 -21.74 15.61
C GLN A 16 -10.75 -20.54 14.90
N THR A 17 -10.24 -20.21 13.71
CA THR A 17 -10.98 -19.44 12.70
C THR A 17 -11.39 -20.38 11.59
N THR A 18 -12.69 -20.67 11.53
CA THR A 18 -13.39 -21.30 10.42
C THR A 18 -13.47 -20.33 9.25
N PHE A 19 -13.01 -20.74 8.06
CA PHE A 19 -13.27 -20.06 6.79
C PHE A 19 -14.22 -20.94 5.97
N ASP A 20 -15.49 -20.56 5.96
CA ASP A 20 -16.48 -20.94 4.95
C ASP A 20 -16.45 -19.87 3.86
N HIS A 21 -16.19 -20.23 2.60
CA HIS A 21 -16.66 -19.48 1.44
C HIS A 21 -16.80 -20.41 0.24
N ASP A 22 -17.97 -21.04 0.21
CA ASP A 22 -18.53 -21.72 -0.95
C ASP A 22 -19.63 -20.82 -1.53
N LYS A 23 -19.38 -20.18 -2.69
CA LYS A 23 -20.42 -19.61 -3.54
C LYS A 23 -20.04 -19.73 -5.02
N ALA A 24 -20.66 -20.72 -5.65
CA ALA A 24 -20.80 -20.88 -7.08
C ALA A 24 -21.51 -19.67 -7.72
N VAL A 25 -21.06 -19.29 -8.92
CA VAL A 25 -21.87 -18.52 -9.88
C VAL A 25 -21.77 -19.23 -11.22
N THR A 26 -22.87 -19.90 -11.57
CA THR A 26 -23.21 -20.42 -12.89
C THR A 26 -23.84 -19.29 -13.71
N LEU A 27 -23.34 -19.03 -14.92
CA LEU A 27 -24.13 -18.38 -15.98
C LEU A 27 -23.73 -18.96 -17.34
N ALA A 28 -24.72 -19.57 -17.97
CA ALA A 28 -24.71 -20.07 -19.34
C ALA A 28 -24.99 -18.96 -20.35
N VAL A 29 -24.69 -19.23 -21.63
CA VAL A 29 -25.45 -18.92 -22.88
C VAL A 29 -24.49 -18.59 -24.02
N GLY A 30 -24.50 -19.42 -25.08
CA GLY A 30 -23.88 -19.18 -26.39
C GLY A 30 -24.69 -18.21 -27.28
N PRO A 31 -24.25 -17.87 -28.51
CA PRO A 31 -24.46 -18.75 -29.69
C PRO A 31 -23.31 -18.69 -30.75
N HIS A 32 -23.06 -19.76 -31.52
CA HIS A 32 -23.43 -20.05 -32.93
C HIS A 32 -22.72 -19.24 -34.07
N LEU A 33 -22.29 -20.00 -35.11
CA LEU A 33 -21.84 -19.65 -36.50
C LEU A 33 -20.34 -19.32 -36.63
N GLU A 34 -19.53 -19.72 -37.63
CA GLU A 34 -19.68 -20.23 -39.03
C GLU A 34 -18.28 -20.80 -39.42
N SER A 35 -18.16 -22.01 -39.97
CA SER A 35 -18.08 -22.37 -41.42
C SER A 35 -16.79 -21.99 -42.18
N ARG A 36 -16.34 -22.94 -43.03
CA ARG A 36 -15.35 -22.93 -44.15
C ARG A 36 -14.05 -23.67 -43.83
N ASN A 37 -13.45 -24.49 -44.70
CA ASN A 37 -13.76 -25.06 -46.01
C ASN A 37 -12.72 -26.19 -46.17
N LEU A 38 -13.09 -27.40 -46.59
CA LEU A 38 -12.10 -28.30 -47.20
C LEU A 38 -12.62 -28.78 -48.56
N GLU A 39 -11.86 -28.38 -49.57
CA GLU A 39 -12.09 -28.61 -50.98
C GLU A 39 -12.04 -30.09 -51.35
N THR A 40 -12.93 -30.40 -52.27
CA THR A 40 -13.05 -31.60 -53.08
C THR A 40 -11.88 -31.77 -54.04
N ALA A 41 -11.35 -32.99 -54.16
CA ALA A 41 -10.69 -33.43 -55.39
C ALA A 41 -10.91 -34.93 -55.61
N SER A 42 -11.80 -35.23 -56.55
CA SER A 42 -11.95 -36.52 -57.24
C SER A 42 -10.74 -36.77 -58.17
N PRO A 43 -10.50 -38.01 -58.62
CA PRO A 43 -10.73 -38.23 -60.04
C PRO A 43 -11.41 -39.57 -60.39
N LYS A 44 -12.54 -39.42 -61.09
CA LYS A 44 -12.85 -39.96 -62.43
C LYS A 44 -12.55 -41.44 -62.71
N THR A 45 -13.61 -42.22 -62.68
CA THR A 45 -13.91 -43.33 -63.60
C THR A 45 -14.34 -42.81 -64.98
N SER A 46 -13.68 -43.23 -66.06
CA SER A 46 -14.24 -43.40 -67.43
C SER A 46 -13.17 -44.00 -68.34
N LEU A 47 -13.30 -45.29 -68.69
CA LEU A 47 -13.78 -45.78 -69.99
C LEU A 47 -12.95 -45.30 -71.19
N LEU A 48 -12.26 -46.24 -71.84
CA LEU A 48 -12.36 -46.44 -73.28
C LEU A 48 -11.92 -47.87 -73.65
N ALA A 49 -12.81 -48.53 -74.39
CA ALA A 49 -12.58 -49.73 -75.18
C ALA A 49 -11.70 -49.42 -76.41
N GLN A 50 -11.33 -50.50 -77.14
CA GLN A 50 -10.64 -50.58 -78.45
C GLN A 50 -9.15 -50.95 -78.33
N CYS A 51 -8.57 -51.93 -79.04
CA CYS A 51 -8.97 -52.69 -80.22
C CYS A 51 -8.25 -54.06 -80.24
N LEU A 52 -8.94 -55.08 -80.74
CA LEU A 52 -8.34 -56.31 -81.30
C LEU A 52 -7.48 -55.94 -82.52
N PRO A 53 -6.46 -56.76 -82.83
CA PRO A 53 -6.25 -57.18 -84.20
C PRO A 53 -6.29 -58.72 -84.31
N ILE A 54 -6.99 -59.17 -85.34
CA ILE A 54 -7.02 -60.55 -85.83
C ILE A 54 -5.94 -60.67 -86.92
N ILE A 55 -5.42 -61.90 -87.08
CA ILE A 55 -4.63 -62.47 -88.20
C ILE A 55 -3.11 -62.31 -88.00
N SER A 56 -2.23 -63.32 -87.96
CA SER A 56 -2.29 -64.75 -88.29
C SER A 56 -1.18 -65.54 -87.57
N GLN A 57 -1.47 -66.81 -87.30
CA GLN A 57 -0.58 -67.98 -87.19
C GLN A 57 0.94 -67.74 -87.03
N GLU A 58 1.42 -67.96 -85.80
CA GLU A 58 2.51 -68.88 -85.51
C GLU A 58 2.34 -69.33 -84.04
N GLY A 59 2.68 -70.58 -83.73
CA GLY A 59 2.25 -71.26 -82.50
C GLY A 59 2.66 -70.55 -81.21
N TYR A 60 1.69 -69.92 -80.54
CA TYR A 60 1.83 -69.49 -79.16
C TYR A 60 0.77 -70.20 -78.32
N HIS A 61 1.24 -71.17 -77.53
CA HIS A 61 0.48 -71.80 -76.48
C HIS A 61 -0.21 -70.71 -75.65
N ALA A 62 -1.54 -70.80 -75.50
CA ALA A 62 -2.22 -70.05 -74.45
C ALA A 62 -1.45 -70.33 -73.15
N PRO A 63 -1.06 -69.29 -72.37
CA PRO A 63 -0.36 -69.52 -71.12
C PRO A 63 -1.21 -70.49 -70.32
N SER A 64 -0.59 -71.57 -69.85
CA SER A 64 -1.32 -72.53 -69.03
C SER A 64 -1.91 -71.77 -67.84
N LEU A 65 -3.08 -72.21 -67.37
CA LEU A 65 -3.71 -71.63 -66.19
C LEU A 65 -2.71 -71.50 -65.01
N GLU A 66 -1.74 -72.41 -64.96
CA GLU A 66 -0.63 -72.44 -64.01
C GLU A 66 0.30 -71.23 -64.16
N GLN A 67 0.70 -70.87 -65.39
CA GLN A 67 1.57 -69.72 -65.64
C GLN A 67 0.89 -68.38 -65.29
N TYR A 68 -0.43 -68.29 -65.50
CA TYR A 68 -1.22 -67.13 -65.05
C TYR A 68 -1.30 -67.09 -63.51
N ARG A 69 -1.54 -68.24 -62.85
CA ARG A 69 -1.52 -68.34 -61.38
C ARG A 69 -0.19 -67.94 -60.78
N ASP A 70 0.92 -68.38 -61.35
CA ASP A 70 2.26 -68.03 -60.88
C ASP A 70 2.53 -66.55 -61.03
N THR A 71 2.15 -65.97 -62.17
CA THR A 71 2.31 -64.52 -62.41
C THR A 71 1.49 -63.70 -61.42
N VAL A 72 0.23 -64.07 -61.17
CA VAL A 72 -0.62 -63.40 -60.19
C VAL A 72 -0.08 -63.58 -58.78
N ASN A 73 0.41 -64.77 -58.40
CA ASN A 73 1.01 -65.01 -57.09
C ASN A 73 2.28 -64.17 -56.88
N VAL A 74 3.16 -64.09 -57.89
CA VAL A 74 4.35 -63.24 -57.83
C VAL A 74 3.95 -61.77 -57.69
N GLN A 75 2.99 -61.31 -58.49
CA GLN A 75 2.52 -59.92 -58.44
C GLN A 75 1.88 -59.59 -57.08
N VAL A 76 1.00 -60.44 -56.56
CA VAL A 76 0.34 -60.24 -55.26
C VAL A 76 1.36 -60.26 -54.13
N ASN A 77 2.33 -61.18 -54.15
CA ASN A 77 3.39 -61.20 -53.14
C ASN A 77 4.25 -59.94 -53.21
N GLN A 78 4.54 -59.45 -54.42
CA GLN A 78 5.31 -58.23 -54.60
C GLN A 78 4.55 -57.00 -54.13
N ASP A 79 3.26 -56.87 -54.49
CA ASP A 79 2.39 -55.79 -54.02
C ASP A 79 2.24 -55.82 -52.49
N LEU A 80 2.09 -57.01 -51.88
CA LEU A 80 2.05 -57.17 -50.43
C LEU A 80 3.37 -56.77 -49.78
N GLN A 81 4.50 -57.14 -50.38
CA GLN A 81 5.84 -56.76 -49.90
C GLN A 81 6.04 -55.25 -49.99
N ASP A 82 5.61 -54.61 -51.08
CA ASP A 82 5.71 -53.16 -51.28
C ASP A 82 4.82 -52.40 -50.30
N ILE A 83 3.61 -52.89 -50.06
CA ILE A 83 2.70 -52.35 -49.03
C ILE A 83 3.33 -52.48 -47.65
N GLN A 84 3.86 -53.65 -47.31
CA GLN A 84 4.53 -53.89 -46.04
C GLN A 84 5.71 -52.94 -45.85
N ASN A 85 6.60 -52.84 -46.82
CA ASN A 85 7.76 -51.96 -46.78
C ASN A 85 7.35 -50.48 -46.62
N ARG A 86 6.29 -50.06 -47.32
CA ARG A 86 5.74 -48.71 -47.21
C ARG A 86 5.18 -48.43 -45.82
N PHE A 87 4.45 -49.38 -45.22
CA PHE A 87 3.96 -49.24 -43.86
C PHE A 87 5.09 -49.21 -42.84
N THR A 88 6.08 -50.09 -42.96
CA THR A 88 7.26 -50.10 -42.09
C THR A 88 8.01 -48.78 -42.16
N ALA A 89 8.31 -48.28 -43.37
CA ALA A 89 8.97 -46.98 -43.55
C ALA A 89 8.15 -45.81 -42.97
N SER A 90 6.82 -45.85 -43.09
CA SER A 90 5.94 -44.84 -42.50
C SER A 90 5.93 -44.89 -40.97
N ILE A 91 6.01 -46.09 -40.38
CA ILE A 91 6.07 -46.26 -38.92
C ILE A 91 7.43 -45.78 -38.40
N ASP A 92 8.52 -46.10 -39.10
CA ASP A 92 9.87 -45.66 -38.74
C ASP A 92 9.99 -44.13 -38.81
N ASP A 93 9.51 -43.50 -39.88
CA ASP A 93 9.47 -42.04 -40.01
C ASP A 93 8.63 -41.38 -38.90
N LEU A 94 7.46 -41.95 -38.58
CA LEU A 94 6.63 -41.46 -37.49
C LEU A 94 7.32 -41.59 -36.13
N THR A 95 8.03 -42.70 -35.91
CA THR A 95 8.78 -42.96 -34.67
C THR A 95 9.90 -41.93 -34.51
N ILE A 96 10.68 -41.66 -35.57
CA ILE A 96 11.73 -40.65 -35.57
C ILE A 96 11.16 -39.25 -35.29
N LYS A 97 10.03 -38.89 -35.91
CA LYS A 97 9.35 -37.61 -35.65
C LYS A 97 8.88 -37.50 -34.21
N PHE A 98 8.32 -38.57 -33.65
CA PHE A 98 7.84 -38.60 -32.28
C PHE A 98 8.98 -38.47 -31.27
N GLU A 99 10.09 -39.18 -31.47
CA GLU A 99 11.30 -39.02 -30.67
C GLU A 99 11.90 -37.61 -30.78
N GLY A 100 11.89 -37.04 -31.98
CA GLY A 100 12.29 -35.65 -32.22
C GLY A 100 11.45 -34.65 -31.43
N HIS A 101 10.13 -34.87 -31.39
CA HIS A 101 9.21 -34.04 -30.61
C HIS A 101 9.45 -34.17 -29.11
N PHE A 102 9.68 -35.37 -28.58
CA PHE A 102 10.04 -35.54 -27.17
C PHE A 102 11.33 -34.83 -26.82
N ARG A 103 12.37 -34.96 -27.65
CA ARG A 103 13.64 -34.26 -27.42
C ARG A 103 13.45 -32.74 -27.41
N SER A 104 12.65 -32.22 -28.33
CA SER A 104 12.30 -30.80 -28.36
C SER A 104 11.53 -30.38 -27.10
N LEU A 105 10.59 -31.20 -26.64
CA LEU A 105 9.82 -30.93 -25.43
C LEU A 105 10.72 -30.90 -24.19
N THR A 106 11.62 -31.87 -24.05
CA THR A 106 12.61 -31.91 -22.97
C THR A 106 13.50 -30.67 -22.96
N ASN A 107 13.94 -30.19 -24.14
CA ASN A 107 14.76 -28.97 -24.24
C ASN A 107 14.00 -27.70 -23.82
N VAL A 108 12.68 -27.66 -24.02
CA VAL A 108 11.83 -26.53 -23.56
C VAL A 108 11.48 -26.67 -22.09
N GLU A 109 11.40 -27.89 -21.58
CA GLU A 109 11.07 -28.18 -20.18
C GLU A 109 12.26 -27.97 -19.23
N GLU A 110 13.49 -28.26 -19.66
CA GLU A 110 14.71 -28.15 -18.83
C GLU A 110 14.92 -26.74 -18.22
N PRO A 111 14.71 -25.62 -18.94
CA PRO A 111 14.73 -24.29 -18.34
C PRO A 111 13.59 -24.04 -17.33
N LEU A 112 12.42 -24.63 -17.55
CA LEU A 112 11.24 -24.47 -16.68
C LEU A 112 11.32 -25.32 -15.40
N GLN A 113 12.06 -26.44 -15.45
CA GLN A 113 12.35 -27.28 -14.29
C GLN A 113 13.35 -26.64 -13.33
N ARG A 114 14.02 -25.53 -13.71
CA ARG A 114 14.90 -24.81 -12.79
C ARG A 114 14.06 -24.27 -11.64
N PRO A 115 14.30 -24.72 -10.39
CA PRO A 115 13.53 -24.25 -9.25
C PRO A 115 13.78 -22.75 -9.05
N PHE A 116 12.73 -22.00 -8.69
CA PHE A 116 12.78 -20.56 -8.33
C PHE A 116 13.91 -20.18 -7.35
N ILE A 117 14.46 -21.15 -6.63
CA ILE A 117 15.56 -21.01 -5.68
C ILE A 117 16.91 -20.71 -6.38
N ALA A 118 17.06 -21.14 -7.63
CA ALA A 118 18.24 -20.94 -8.47
C ALA A 118 18.05 -19.79 -9.48
N GLU A 119 16.90 -19.13 -9.47
CA GLU A 119 16.61 -18.02 -10.37
C GLU A 119 17.35 -16.76 -9.90
N THR A 120 18.16 -16.23 -10.81
CA THR A 120 19.01 -15.07 -10.58
C THR A 120 18.46 -13.87 -11.33
N LEU A 121 18.39 -12.73 -10.65
CA LEU A 121 18.05 -11.46 -11.27
C LEU A 121 19.31 -10.65 -11.51
N ASN A 122 19.46 -10.17 -12.74
CA ASN A 122 20.46 -9.20 -13.12
C ASN A 122 19.98 -7.81 -12.71
N VAL A 123 20.48 -7.30 -11.58
CA VAL A 123 20.16 -5.96 -11.10
C VAL A 123 21.26 -5.01 -11.56
N GLN A 124 20.89 -3.95 -12.29
CA GLN A 124 21.82 -2.87 -12.59
C GLN A 124 22.04 -2.05 -11.32
N VAL A 125 23.23 -2.14 -10.73
CA VAL A 125 23.59 -1.31 -9.59
C VAL A 125 23.95 0.07 -10.12
N LYS A 126 23.18 1.08 -9.69
CA LYS A 126 23.47 2.48 -10.02
C LYS A 126 24.78 2.87 -9.30
N PRO A 127 25.76 3.48 -9.99
CA PRO A 127 27.03 3.81 -9.37
C PRO A 127 26.82 4.79 -8.22
N ILE A 128 27.34 4.44 -7.05
CA ILE A 128 27.41 5.31 -5.87
C ILE A 128 28.38 6.46 -6.23
N PRO A 129 28.00 7.73 -6.08
CA PRO A 129 28.73 8.87 -6.65
C PRO A 129 30.11 9.14 -6.03
N GLU A 130 30.53 8.39 -5.02
CA GLU A 130 31.82 8.62 -4.34
C GLU A 130 33.01 7.92 -5.00
N ASN A 131 32.81 6.92 -5.87
CA ASN A 131 33.90 6.23 -6.57
C ASN A 131 33.68 6.27 -8.09
N ALA A 132 34.34 7.22 -8.73
CA ALA A 132 34.46 7.32 -10.17
C ALA A 132 35.16 6.08 -10.75
N GLU A 133 34.43 5.31 -11.57
CA GLU A 133 34.89 4.69 -12.83
C GLU A 133 33.76 3.82 -13.44
N GLY A 134 32.77 4.50 -14.04
CA GLY A 134 32.19 4.16 -15.34
C GLY A 134 31.67 2.75 -15.68
N HIS A 135 31.54 1.81 -14.74
CA HIS A 135 31.04 0.47 -15.03
C HIS A 135 29.72 0.26 -14.30
N GLN A 136 28.61 0.27 -15.04
CA GLN A 136 27.35 -0.31 -14.57
C GLN A 136 27.60 -1.80 -14.33
N GLY A 137 27.95 -2.14 -13.08
CA GLY A 137 28.02 -3.53 -12.65
C GLY A 137 26.62 -4.12 -12.69
N VAL A 138 26.39 -5.02 -13.64
CA VAL A 138 25.24 -5.93 -13.57
C VAL A 138 25.58 -6.92 -12.47
N GLN A 139 24.89 -6.83 -11.34
CA GLN A 139 25.06 -7.78 -10.25
C GLN A 139 23.97 -8.82 -10.33
N GLU A 140 24.39 -10.07 -10.49
CA GLU A 140 23.52 -11.24 -10.41
C GLU A 140 23.18 -11.50 -8.94
N VAL A 141 21.91 -11.33 -8.56
CA VAL A 141 21.46 -11.59 -7.19
C VAL A 141 20.40 -12.67 -7.18
N LEU A 142 20.56 -13.62 -6.26
CA LEU A 142 19.57 -14.66 -6.00
C LEU A 142 18.27 -14.02 -5.50
N LEU A 143 17.16 -14.31 -6.19
CA LEU A 143 15.81 -13.82 -5.88
C LEU A 143 15.41 -14.08 -4.42
N ARG A 144 15.76 -15.25 -3.91
CA ARG A 144 15.51 -15.64 -2.51
C ARG A 144 16.09 -14.63 -1.52
N ASN A 145 17.34 -14.21 -1.71
CA ASN A 145 18.02 -13.29 -0.80
C ASN A 145 17.38 -11.90 -0.82
N GLN A 146 16.94 -11.45 -2.00
CA GLN A 146 16.23 -10.17 -2.14
C GLN A 146 14.85 -10.20 -1.49
N ILE A 147 14.09 -11.27 -1.68
CA ILE A 147 12.78 -11.45 -1.04
C ILE A 147 12.93 -11.52 0.48
N GLU A 148 13.95 -12.22 0.98
CA GLU A 148 14.23 -12.31 2.41
C GLU A 148 14.68 -10.96 2.99
N GLY A 149 15.54 -10.23 2.28
CA GLY A 149 15.91 -8.86 2.62
C GLY A 149 14.70 -7.91 2.67
N PHE A 150 13.81 -8.00 1.68
CA PHE A 150 12.58 -7.21 1.64
C PHE A 150 11.64 -7.55 2.80
N ARG A 151 11.44 -8.83 3.11
CA ARG A 151 10.61 -9.25 4.26
C ARG A 151 11.20 -8.75 5.57
N LYS A 152 12.52 -8.82 5.73
CA LYS A 152 13.21 -8.29 6.91
C LYS A 152 13.00 -6.78 7.04
N LEU A 153 13.20 -6.03 5.95
CA LEU A 153 12.99 -4.58 5.91
C LEU A 153 11.54 -4.21 6.23
N ARG A 154 10.58 -4.96 5.67
CA ARG A 154 9.16 -4.77 5.99
C ARG A 154 8.89 -4.97 7.48
N GLY A 155 9.41 -6.03 8.09
CA GLY A 155 9.25 -6.29 9.53
C GLY A 155 9.99 -5.27 10.43
N GLU A 156 11.08 -4.67 9.96
CA GLU A 156 11.74 -3.55 10.63
C GLU A 156 10.89 -2.28 10.58
N ASN A 157 10.36 -1.93 9.40
CA ASN A 157 9.50 -0.76 9.22
C ASN A 157 8.17 -0.89 9.95
N GLU A 158 7.56 -2.07 9.96
CA GLU A 158 6.33 -2.33 10.71
C GLU A 158 6.54 -2.12 12.21
N ARG A 159 7.64 -2.62 12.77
CA ARG A 159 8.01 -2.35 14.17
C ARG A 159 8.25 -0.87 14.44
N ALA A 160 8.90 -0.16 13.53
CA ALA A 160 9.12 1.28 13.67
C ALA A 160 7.79 2.04 13.66
N LEU A 161 6.87 1.68 12.76
CA LEU A 161 5.53 2.27 12.70
C LEU A 161 4.72 1.99 13.97
N CYS A 162 4.76 0.76 14.51
CA CYS A 162 4.10 0.46 15.78
C CYS A 162 4.64 1.33 16.93
N ARG A 163 5.96 1.51 17.03
CA ARG A 163 6.56 2.38 18.06
C ARG A 163 6.14 3.84 17.91
N LEU A 164 6.21 4.37 16.69
CA LEU A 164 5.78 5.75 16.41
C LEU A 164 4.30 5.95 16.73
N TRP A 165 3.47 4.93 16.48
CA TRP A 165 2.07 4.96 16.84
C TRP A 165 1.84 4.98 18.36
N GLU A 166 2.59 4.19 19.12
CA GLU A 166 2.56 4.20 20.59
C GLU A 166 3.03 5.55 21.16
N GLU A 167 4.14 6.09 20.63
CA GLU A 167 4.64 7.42 21.01
C GLU A 167 3.62 8.53 20.71
N TRP A 168 2.97 8.47 19.55
CA TRP A 168 1.93 9.42 19.19
C TRP A 168 0.72 9.33 20.14
N GLU A 169 0.29 8.13 20.52
CA GLU A 169 -0.77 7.94 21.52
C GLU A 169 -0.39 8.51 22.88
N ASP A 170 0.84 8.27 23.36
CA ASP A 170 1.30 8.80 24.63
C ASP A 170 1.31 10.35 24.63
N VAL A 171 1.74 10.98 23.52
CA VAL A 171 1.67 12.44 23.35
C VAL A 171 0.22 12.97 23.38
N GLN A 172 -0.74 12.24 22.78
CA GLN A 172 -2.16 12.62 22.87
C GLN A 172 -2.67 12.58 24.32
N PHE A 173 -2.27 11.58 25.11
CA PHE A 173 -2.64 11.52 26.51
C PHE A 173 -2.04 12.68 27.30
N GLU A 174 -0.77 13.04 27.09
CA GLU A 174 -0.15 14.20 27.73
C GLU A 174 -0.87 15.51 27.38
N LEU A 175 -1.23 15.70 26.11
CA LEU A 175 -2.03 16.86 25.67
C LEU A 175 -3.39 16.93 26.36
N ILE A 176 -4.07 15.79 26.52
CA ILE A 176 -5.33 15.72 27.24
C ILE A 176 -5.13 16.06 28.73
N GLY A 177 -4.05 15.58 29.34
CA GLY A 177 -3.69 15.95 30.72
C GLY A 177 -3.48 17.46 30.88
N LEU A 178 -2.72 18.08 29.98
CA LEU A 178 -2.53 19.54 29.96
C LEU A 178 -3.84 20.30 29.75
N ALA A 179 -4.71 19.82 28.85
CA ALA A 179 -6.02 20.42 28.67
C ALA A 179 -6.88 20.33 29.93
N ALA A 180 -6.83 19.19 30.64
CA ALA A 180 -7.53 19.03 31.90
C ALA A 180 -6.96 19.95 33.00
N GLU A 181 -5.64 20.20 33.01
CA GLU A 181 -5.01 21.17 33.93
C GLU A 181 -5.48 22.60 33.69
N VAL A 182 -5.63 22.99 32.42
CA VAL A 182 -5.96 24.37 32.03
C VAL A 182 -7.46 24.65 32.09
N PHE A 183 -8.28 23.70 31.65
CA PHE A 183 -9.74 23.88 31.52
C PHE A 183 -10.53 23.23 32.66
N GLY A 184 -9.89 22.45 33.52
CA GLY A 184 -10.54 21.62 34.52
C GLY A 184 -11.10 20.33 33.90
N GLN A 185 -10.92 19.22 34.61
CA GLN A 185 -11.37 17.90 34.15
C GLN A 185 -12.89 17.86 33.92
N GLU A 186 -13.66 18.56 34.75
CA GLU A 186 -15.11 18.64 34.73
C GLU A 186 -15.69 19.35 33.48
N SER A 187 -14.89 20.16 32.78
CA SER A 187 -15.33 20.85 31.57
C SER A 187 -15.04 20.05 30.30
N MET A 188 -14.23 18.99 30.40
CA MET A 188 -13.88 18.12 29.28
C MET A 188 -14.92 17.01 29.10
N THR A 189 -15.44 16.88 27.89
CA THR A 189 -16.32 15.77 27.49
C THR A 189 -15.64 14.95 26.41
N PHE A 190 -15.46 13.66 26.68
CA PHE A 190 -14.83 12.73 25.74
C PHE A 190 -15.92 12.06 24.89
N ALA A 191 -15.94 12.36 23.59
CA ALA A 191 -16.91 11.81 22.64
C ALA A 191 -16.79 10.28 22.46
N GLN A 192 -15.61 9.71 22.77
CA GLN A 192 -15.37 8.27 22.75
C GLN A 192 -15.68 7.68 24.13
N THR A 193 -16.96 7.50 24.44
CA THR A 193 -17.42 6.88 25.70
C THR A 193 -17.75 5.39 25.55
N ARG A 194 -17.62 4.83 24.33
CA ARG A 194 -17.79 3.39 24.10
C ARG A 194 -16.46 2.69 24.30
N ASP A 195 -16.41 1.76 25.26
CA ASP A 195 -15.24 0.92 25.53
C ASP A 195 -14.79 0.10 24.31
N GLU A 196 -15.65 -0.04 23.29
CA GLU A 196 -15.37 -0.75 22.04
C GLU A 196 -14.42 0.01 21.10
N ASP A 197 -14.28 1.34 21.25
CA ASP A 197 -13.47 2.18 20.36
C ASP A 197 -12.01 2.36 20.83
N MET A 198 -11.71 1.92 22.06
CA MET A 198 -10.38 2.04 22.67
C MET A 198 -9.67 0.69 22.74
N LYS A 199 -8.36 0.70 22.52
CA LYS A 199 -7.52 -0.48 22.75
C LYS A 199 -7.55 -0.86 24.23
N PRO A 200 -7.41 -2.16 24.57
CA PRO A 200 -7.27 -2.61 25.94
C PRO A 200 -6.17 -1.83 26.68
N GLY A 201 -6.50 -1.25 27.84
CA GLY A 201 -5.57 -0.48 28.66
C GLY A 201 -5.46 1.02 28.35
N GLN A 202 -6.00 1.51 27.22
CA GLN A 202 -5.99 2.95 26.92
C GLN A 202 -6.87 3.75 27.88
N LYS A 203 -8.03 3.22 28.24
CA LYS A 203 -8.92 3.83 29.23
C LYS A 203 -8.24 4.00 30.59
N GLU A 204 -7.48 2.98 31.02
CA GLU A 204 -6.72 3.03 32.27
C GLU A 204 -5.59 4.06 32.19
N LYS A 205 -4.87 4.15 31.07
CA LYS A 205 -3.87 5.20 30.82
C LYS A 205 -4.49 6.59 30.88
N LEU A 206 -5.59 6.82 30.18
CA LEU A 206 -6.32 8.09 30.17
C LEU A 206 -6.77 8.48 31.58
N GLN A 207 -7.36 7.55 32.32
CA GLN A 207 -7.80 7.77 33.70
C GLN A 207 -6.62 8.14 34.60
N LYS A 208 -5.48 7.44 34.50
CA LYS A 208 -4.27 7.77 35.26
C LYS A 208 -3.74 9.17 34.96
N VAL A 209 -3.83 9.62 33.70
CA VAL A 209 -3.40 10.98 33.33
C VAL A 209 -4.34 12.01 33.93
N LEU A 210 -5.66 11.80 33.84
CA LEU A 210 -6.65 12.71 34.40
C LEU A 210 -6.62 12.76 35.94
N GLU A 211 -6.38 11.63 36.61
CA GLU A 211 -6.24 11.58 38.08
C GLU A 211 -4.99 12.33 38.59
N ARG A 212 -3.94 12.46 37.77
CA ARG A 212 -2.73 13.20 38.13
C ARG A 212 -2.92 14.71 38.06
N VAL A 213 -3.91 15.18 37.32
CA VAL A 213 -4.21 16.60 37.18
C VAL A 213 -4.83 17.08 38.48
N PRO A 214 -4.12 17.90 39.29
CA PRO A 214 -4.72 18.47 40.48
C PRO A 214 -5.90 19.34 40.04
N GLY A 215 -7.03 19.25 40.75
CA GLY A 215 -8.24 20.06 40.54
C GLY A 215 -8.05 21.55 40.85
N SER A 216 -6.93 22.13 40.41
CA SER A 216 -6.48 23.50 40.60
C SER A 216 -7.38 24.52 39.93
N HIS A 217 -8.30 24.07 39.06
CA HIS A 217 -9.22 24.95 38.34
C HIS A 217 -10.06 25.80 39.28
N GLY A 218 -10.51 25.23 40.41
CA GLY A 218 -11.20 25.98 41.46
C GLY A 218 -10.35 27.07 42.13
N GLN A 219 -9.03 26.90 42.21
CA GLN A 219 -8.13 27.93 42.77
C GLN A 219 -7.86 29.05 41.76
N MET A 220 -7.79 28.76 40.46
CA MET A 220 -7.64 29.78 39.41
C MET A 220 -8.84 30.70 39.31
N TYR A 221 -10.07 30.19 39.45
CA TYR A 221 -11.27 31.04 39.48
C TYR A 221 -11.24 32.03 40.65
N ASN A 222 -10.91 31.57 41.86
CA ASN A 222 -10.82 32.44 43.04
C ASN A 222 -9.70 33.48 42.91
N LEU A 223 -8.55 33.10 42.31
CA LEU A 223 -7.44 34.03 42.07
C LEU A 223 -7.82 35.09 41.03
N ARG A 224 -8.55 34.69 39.98
CA ARG A 224 -9.03 35.58 38.92
C ARG A 224 -10.06 36.58 39.45
N GLU A 225 -11.02 36.12 40.25
CA GLU A 225 -12.04 36.99 40.85
C GLU A 225 -11.41 37.98 41.86
N SER A 226 -10.43 37.52 42.66
CA SER A 226 -9.66 38.41 43.54
C SER A 226 -8.87 39.46 42.78
N LEU A 227 -8.19 39.07 41.69
CA LEU A 227 -7.39 39.99 40.87
C LEU A 227 -8.28 41.02 40.17
N GLU A 228 -9.44 40.60 39.65
CA GLU A 228 -10.41 41.49 39.03
C GLU A 228 -10.96 42.51 40.05
N GLY A 229 -11.25 42.06 41.27
CA GLY A 229 -11.62 42.95 42.38
C GLY A 229 -10.52 43.96 42.74
N ASP A 230 -9.27 43.53 42.76
CA ASP A 230 -8.13 44.42 43.05
C ASP A 230 -7.87 45.43 41.93
N LEU A 231 -8.04 45.05 40.66
CA LEU A 231 -7.95 45.96 39.51
C LEU A 231 -9.06 47.02 39.53
N GLN A 232 -10.29 46.64 39.86
CA GLN A 232 -11.39 47.62 40.01
C GLN A 232 -11.12 48.61 41.14
N ARG A 233 -10.58 48.15 42.28
CA ARG A 233 -10.16 49.04 43.39
C ARG A 233 -9.03 49.98 42.96
N PHE A 234 -8.06 49.47 42.19
CA PHE A 234 -6.98 50.28 41.66
C PHE A 234 -7.49 51.35 40.68
N GLU A 235 -8.39 51.00 39.77
CA GLU A 235 -9.04 51.93 38.86
C GLU A 235 -9.79 53.03 39.62
N ALA A 236 -10.58 52.67 40.65
CA ALA A 236 -11.27 53.63 41.50
C ALA A 236 -10.30 54.59 42.21
N SER A 237 -9.19 54.07 42.73
CA SER A 237 -8.13 54.86 43.35
C SER A 237 -7.48 55.82 42.35
N MET A 238 -7.17 55.36 41.14
CA MET A 238 -6.57 56.18 40.09
C MET A 238 -7.53 57.30 39.62
N ASN A 239 -8.83 57.01 39.51
CA ASN A 239 -9.86 58.01 39.24
C ASN A 239 -9.96 59.07 40.36
N GLN A 240 -9.83 58.65 41.63
CA GLN A 240 -9.79 59.57 42.76
C GLN A 240 -8.53 60.45 42.73
N ILE A 241 -7.36 59.89 42.42
CA ILE A 241 -6.12 60.65 42.29
C ILE A 241 -6.20 61.63 41.13
N SER A 242 -6.72 61.21 39.98
CA SER A 242 -6.91 62.04 38.79
C SER A 242 -7.84 63.22 39.07
N SER A 243 -8.99 62.98 39.71
CA SER A 243 -9.94 64.04 40.07
C SER A 243 -9.36 65.04 41.08
N ARG A 244 -8.63 64.56 42.10
CA ARG A 244 -7.91 65.43 43.05
C ARG A 244 -6.84 66.27 42.34
N THR A 245 -6.04 65.65 41.49
CA THR A 245 -5.00 66.34 40.72
C THR A 245 -5.59 67.41 39.82
N LYS A 246 -6.67 67.10 39.10
CA LYS A 246 -7.39 68.07 38.26
C LYS A 246 -7.91 69.25 39.10
N LYS A 247 -8.50 68.98 40.26
CA LYS A 247 -8.99 70.02 41.18
C LYS A 247 -7.84 70.93 41.64
N THR A 248 -6.75 70.35 42.15
CA THR A 248 -5.57 71.11 42.59
C THR A 248 -4.96 71.93 41.45
N MET A 249 -4.88 71.38 40.25
CA MET A 249 -4.40 72.09 39.07
C MET A 249 -5.29 73.30 38.73
N THR A 250 -6.62 73.14 38.78
CA THR A 250 -7.54 74.26 38.56
C THR A 250 -7.43 75.33 39.64
N GLU A 251 -7.26 74.95 40.91
CA GLU A 251 -7.04 75.89 42.02
C GLU A 251 -5.73 76.67 41.86
N MET A 252 -4.63 75.98 41.52
CA MET A 252 -3.35 76.62 41.22
C MET A 252 -3.45 77.60 40.04
N GLN A 253 -4.14 77.22 38.97
CA GLN A 253 -4.33 78.08 37.80
C GLN A 253 -5.14 79.34 38.14
N GLN A 254 -6.16 79.22 39.00
CA GLN A 254 -6.91 80.36 39.52
C GLN A 254 -6.02 81.28 40.37
N GLN A 255 -5.24 80.72 41.30
CA GLN A 255 -4.31 81.50 42.12
C GLN A 255 -3.28 82.25 41.27
N TYR A 256 -2.69 81.59 40.27
CA TYR A 256 -1.79 82.21 39.32
C TYR A 256 -2.45 83.41 38.61
N THR A 257 -3.69 83.24 38.14
CA THR A 257 -4.43 84.31 37.47
C THR A 257 -4.71 85.50 38.39
N ILE A 258 -5.08 85.24 39.65
CA ILE A 258 -5.29 86.28 40.67
C ILE A 258 -4.00 87.05 40.94
N GLN A 259 -2.87 86.35 41.17
CA GLN A 259 -1.58 86.99 41.41
C GLN A 259 -1.11 87.80 40.21
N LYS A 260 -1.22 87.23 39.00
CA LYS A 260 -0.91 87.91 37.74
C LYS A 260 -1.69 89.23 37.60
N ASN A 261 -3.00 89.19 37.83
CA ASN A 261 -3.85 90.39 37.75
C ASN A 261 -3.51 91.42 38.83
N LYS A 262 -3.18 90.98 40.05
CA LYS A 262 -2.73 91.87 41.14
C LYS A 262 -1.43 92.58 40.77
N LEU A 263 -0.47 91.85 40.19
CA LEU A 263 0.80 92.40 39.73
C LEU A 263 0.60 93.43 38.61
N PHE A 264 -0.19 93.09 37.58
CA PHE A 264 -0.46 94.02 36.48
C PHE A 264 -1.17 95.30 36.96
N LYS A 265 -2.13 95.19 37.89
CA LYS A 265 -2.78 96.37 38.48
C LYS A 265 -1.79 97.24 39.25
N GLY A 266 -0.91 96.65 40.06
CA GLY A 266 0.12 97.39 40.78
C GLY A 266 1.10 98.08 39.83
N LEU A 267 1.55 97.38 38.78
CA LEU A 267 2.43 97.95 37.75
C LEU A 267 1.76 99.11 37.02
N HIS A 268 0.49 98.96 36.66
CA HIS A 268 -0.28 100.01 35.98
C HIS A 268 -0.39 101.27 36.84
N GLN A 269 -0.72 101.13 38.13
CA GLN A 269 -0.77 102.25 39.08
C GLN A 269 0.59 102.96 39.22
N HIS A 270 1.69 102.21 39.26
CA HIS A 270 3.03 102.80 39.29
C HIS A 270 3.36 103.58 38.02
N ILE A 271 2.96 103.07 36.85
CA ILE A 271 3.13 103.78 35.57
C ILE A 271 2.29 105.05 35.55
N GLU A 272 1.02 105.01 36.00
CA GLU A 272 0.17 106.20 36.09
C GLU A 272 0.75 107.26 37.03
N MET A 273 1.28 106.87 38.20
CA MET A 273 1.95 107.79 39.11
C MET A 273 3.19 108.43 38.48
N LEU A 274 3.99 107.66 37.73
CA LEU A 274 5.16 108.17 37.02
C LEU A 274 4.78 109.11 35.86
N ALA A 275 3.65 108.86 35.21
CA ALA A 275 3.15 109.71 34.13
C ALA A 275 2.48 111.01 34.62
N ALA A 276 2.10 111.07 35.89
CA ALA A 276 1.50 112.25 36.53
C ALA A 276 2.54 113.22 37.16
N LEU A 277 3.83 112.85 37.12
CA LEU A 277 4.98 113.68 37.49
C LEU A 277 5.54 114.40 36.26
#